data_AF-A0A419GP42-F1
#
_entry.id   AF-A0A419GP42-F1
#
_cell.length_a   1.000
_cell.length_b   1.000
_cell.length_c   1.000
_cell.angle_alpha   90.00
_cell.angle_beta   90.00
_cell.angle_gamma   90.00
#
_symmetry.space_group_name_H-M   'P 1'
#
loop_
_entity.id
_entity.type
_entity.pdbx_description
1 polymer ?
#
loop_
_entity_poly.entity_id
_entity_poly.type
_entity_poly.pdbx_seq_one_letter_code
_entity_poly.pdbx_strand_id
1 'polypeptide(L)'
;MELSEKERSLLCHIAGRKNLYLIFSIVSVVVAVSLLIYNGIIAKDLSPLRFVIVILILLTARAHLRQYRSALILHKLKLWLERKEK
;
A
#
# COMPACT_ATOMS: atom_id res chain seq x y z
N MET A 1 -24.16 -18.88 4.20
CA MET A 1 -22.95 -19.05 3.37
C MET A 1 -21.79 -19.24 4.31
N GLU A 2 -21.45 -20.50 4.59
CA GLU A 2 -20.27 -20.83 5.37
C GLU A 2 -19.04 -20.47 4.54
N LEU A 3 -18.26 -19.50 5.01
CA LEU A 3 -16.96 -19.20 4.39
C LEU A 3 -16.02 -20.36 4.66
N SER A 4 -15.42 -20.90 3.59
CA SER A 4 -14.46 -21.99 3.67
C SER A 4 -13.31 -21.63 4.61
N GLU A 5 -12.82 -22.57 5.42
CA GLU A 5 -11.70 -22.33 6.35
C GLU A 5 -10.45 -21.71 5.67
N LYS A 6 -10.26 -22.01 4.38
CA LYS A 6 -9.20 -21.42 3.55
C LYS A 6 -9.38 -19.90 3.38
N GLU A 7 -10.61 -19.42 3.23
CA GLU A 7 -10.91 -17.99 3.10
C GLU A 7 -10.72 -17.26 4.44
N ARG A 8 -11.05 -17.91 5.57
CA ARG A 8 -10.79 -17.38 6.92
C ARG A 8 -9.29 -17.22 7.19
N SER A 9 -8.48 -18.21 6.80
CA SER A 9 -7.01 -18.17 6.88
C SER A 9 -6.42 -17.03 6.05
N LEU A 10 -6.84 -16.89 4.79
CA LEU A 10 -6.40 -15.82 3.91
C LEU A 10 -6.82 -14.43 4.42
N LEU A 11 -8.05 -14.30 4.92
CA LEU A 11 -8.53 -13.06 5.53
C LEU A 11 -7.70 -12.66 6.75
N CYS A 12 -7.32 -13.61 7.60
CA CYS A 12 -6.47 -13.34 8.77
C CYS A 12 -5.06 -12.90 8.34
N HIS A 13 -4.47 -13.58 7.36
CA HIS A 13 -3.13 -13.30 6.87
C HIS A 13 -3.03 -11.96 6.14
N ILE A 14 -4.03 -11.65 5.31
CA ILE A 14 -4.10 -10.38 4.55
C ILE A 14 -4.42 -9.22 5.49
N ALA A 15 -5.32 -9.40 6.45
CA ALA A 15 -5.67 -8.36 7.42
C ALA A 15 -4.49 -8.00 8.34
N GLY A 16 -3.62 -8.95 8.70
CA GLY A 16 -2.45 -8.71 9.52
C GLY A 16 -1.39 -7.83 8.84
N ARG A 17 -1.29 -7.89 7.50
CA ARG A 17 -0.27 -7.15 6.73
C ARG A 17 -0.71 -5.76 6.26
N LYS A 18 -1.88 -5.28 6.69
CA LYS A 18 -2.40 -3.94 6.33
C LYS A 18 -1.39 -2.82 6.63
N ASN A 19 -0.69 -2.90 7.76
CA ASN A 19 0.31 -1.89 8.13
C ASN A 19 1.53 -1.91 7.20
N LEU A 20 1.92 -3.07 6.66
CA LEU A 20 3.07 -3.16 5.75
C LEU A 20 2.81 -2.40 4.45
N TYR A 21 1.62 -2.53 3.86
CA TYR A 21 1.27 -1.77 2.64
C TYR A 21 1.29 -0.26 2.88
N LEU A 22 0.87 0.19 4.06
CA LEU A 22 0.89 1.59 4.45
C LEU A 22 2.34 2.08 4.61
N ILE A 23 3.19 1.31 5.30
CA ILE A 23 4.63 1.59 5.45
C ILE A 23 5.31 1.67 4.08
N PHE A 24 5.07 0.70 3.19
CA PHE A 24 5.63 0.72 1.83
C PHE A 24 5.18 1.95 1.03
N SER A 25 3.93 2.39 1.19
CA SER A 25 3.43 3.62 0.56
C SER A 25 4.15 4.86 1.09
N ILE A 26 4.35 4.95 2.40
CA ILE A 26 5.09 6.08 3.01
C ILE A 26 6.56 6.05 2.58
N VAL A 27 7.22 4.90 2.64
CA VAL A 27 8.64 4.75 2.26
C VAL A 27 8.85 5.12 0.80
N SER A 28 7.97 4.67 -0.11
CA SER A 28 8.07 5.03 -1.53
C SER A 28 7.90 6.53 -1.76
N VAL A 29 6.99 7.20 -1.03
CA VAL A 29 6.87 8.67 -1.08
C VAL A 29 8.14 9.36 -0.56
N VAL A 30 8.68 8.90 0.58
CA VAL A 30 9.93 9.46 1.14
C VAL A 30 11.10 9.31 0.17
N VAL A 31 11.24 8.15 -0.46
CA VAL A 31 12.27 7.90 -1.48
C VAL A 31 12.08 8.80 -2.70
N ALA A 32 10.84 8.93 -3.18
CA ALA A 32 10.52 9.80 -4.31
C ALA A 32 10.87 11.26 -4.02
N VAL A 33 10.49 11.78 -2.84
CA VAL A 33 10.80 13.16 -2.41
C VAL A 33 12.30 13.35 -2.25
N SER A 34 13.00 12.39 -1.65
CA SER A 34 14.47 12.43 -1.48
C SER A 34 15.19 12.48 -2.83
N LEU A 35 14.75 11.66 -3.80
CA LEU A 35 15.26 11.69 -5.17
C LEU A 35 14.98 13.01 -5.87
N LEU A 36 13.82 13.61 -5.65
CA LEU A 36 13.43 14.89 -6.24
C LEU A 36 14.29 16.04 -5.68
N ILE A 37 14.51 16.07 -4.36
CA ILE A 37 15.38 17.05 -3.70
C ILE A 37 16.82 16.89 -4.18
N TYR A 38 17.34 15.65 -4.19
CA TYR A 38 18.71 15.38 -4.59
C TYR A 38 18.95 15.74 -6.06
N ASN A 39 18.11 15.27 -6.98
CA ASN A 39 18.31 15.53 -8.40
C ASN A 39 17.94 16.95 -8.82
N GLY A 40 16.95 17.57 -8.16
CA GLY A 40 16.46 18.91 -8.51
C GLY A 40 17.26 20.04 -7.88
N ILE A 41 17.63 19.93 -6.60
CA ILE A 41 18.27 21.01 -5.85
C ILE A 41 19.79 20.85 -5.81
N ILE A 42 20.28 19.63 -5.56
CA ILE A 42 21.71 19.37 -5.36
C ILE A 42 22.41 19.16 -6.70
N ALA A 43 21.97 18.16 -7.48
CA ALA A 43 22.59 17.83 -8.76
C ALA A 43 22.16 18.75 -9.91
N LYS A 44 21.01 19.44 -9.78
CA LYS A 44 20.37 20.27 -10.83
C LYS A 44 20.28 19.57 -12.20
N ASP A 45 20.20 18.25 -12.19
CA ASP A 45 20.17 17.41 -13.38
C ASP A 45 18.89 16.57 -13.33
N LEU A 46 17.78 17.26 -13.58
CA LEU A 46 16.45 16.66 -13.64
C LEU A 46 16.19 16.12 -15.05
N SER A 47 17.00 15.13 -15.44
CA SER A 47 16.81 14.41 -16.70
C SER A 47 15.38 13.81 -16.78
N PRO A 48 14.72 13.83 -17.95
CA PRO A 48 13.35 13.34 -18.12
C PRO A 48 13.15 11.89 -17.63
N LEU A 49 14.18 11.06 -17.78
CA LEU A 49 14.19 9.67 -17.35
C LEU A 49 14.10 9.53 -15.82
N ARG A 50 14.75 10.42 -15.05
CA ARG A 50 14.67 10.47 -13.58
C ARG A 50 13.29 10.92 -13.12
N PHE A 51 12.68 11.86 -13.84
CA PHE A 51 11.31 12.30 -13.56
C PHE A 51 10.28 11.17 -13.76
N VAL A 52 10.43 10.37 -14.82
CA VAL A 52 9.59 9.18 -15.06
C VAL A 52 9.75 8.15 -13.94
N ILE A 53 10.98 7.91 -13.46
CA ILE A 53 11.23 7.02 -12.31
C ILE A 53 10.49 7.52 -11.06
N VAL A 54 10.57 8.81 -10.76
CA VAL A 54 9.83 9.40 -9.63
C VAL A 54 8.33 9.18 -9.80
N ILE A 55 7.77 9.45 -10.98
CA ILE A 55 6.35 9.19 -11.27
C ILE A 55 5.98 7.72 -11.06
N LEU A 56 6.80 6.77 -11.55
CA LEU A 56 6.56 5.33 -11.36
C LEU A 56 6.57 4.93 -9.88
N ILE A 57 7.46 5.53 -9.07
CA ILE A 57 7.49 5.31 -7.63
C ILE A 57 6.20 5.84 -6.98
N LEU A 58 5.75 7.05 -7.36
CA LEU A 58 4.48 7.60 -6.85
C LEU A 58 3.26 6.76 -7.29
N LEU A 59 3.23 6.25 -8.52
CA LEU A 59 2.17 5.36 -8.98
C LEU A 59 2.14 4.07 -8.17
N THR A 60 3.31 3.49 -7.91
CA THR A 60 3.45 2.31 -7.05
C THR A 60 2.92 2.61 -5.64
N ALA A 61 3.30 3.75 -5.06
CA ALA A 61 2.79 4.19 -3.76
C ALA A 61 1.25 4.27 -3.73
N ARG A 62 0.63 4.80 -4.80
CA ARG A 62 -0.82 4.88 -4.98
C ARG A 62 -1.47 3.49 -5.12
N ALA A 63 -0.83 2.57 -5.82
CA ALA A 63 -1.30 1.19 -5.97
C ALA A 63 -1.33 0.47 -4.61
N HIS A 64 -0.27 0.64 -3.80
CA HIS A 64 -0.20 0.10 -2.44
C HIS A 64 -1.31 0.69 -1.54
N LEU A 65 -1.61 1.98 -1.69
CA LEU A 65 -2.68 2.65 -0.93
C LEU A 65 -4.08 2.14 -1.32
N ARG A 66 -4.28 1.80 -2.60
CA ARG A 66 -5.52 1.15 -3.07
C ARG A 66 -5.65 -0.26 -2.50
N GLN A 67 -4.56 -1.04 -2.50
CA GLN A 67 -4.53 -2.38 -1.88
C GLN A 67 -4.82 -2.30 -0.36
N TYR A 68 -4.28 -1.30 0.33
CA TYR A 68 -4.59 -1.05 1.74
C TYR A 68 -6.08 -0.80 1.99
N ARG A 69 -6.74 0.02 1.16
CA ARG A 69 -8.19 0.26 1.26
C ARG A 69 -9.00 -1.03 1.07
N SER A 70 -8.64 -1.84 0.07
CA SER A 70 -9.29 -3.13 -0.16
C SER A 70 -9.12 -4.08 1.04
N ALA A 71 -7.91 -4.15 1.62
CA ALA A 71 -7.64 -4.95 2.82
C ALA A 71 -8.42 -4.45 4.05
N LEU A 72 -8.64 -3.14 4.19
CA LEU A 72 -9.45 -2.55 5.26
C LEU A 72 -10.93 -2.95 5.17
N ILE A 73 -11.50 -2.96 3.95
CA ILE A 73 -12.88 -3.37 3.71
C ILE A 73 -13.06 -4.85 4.07
N LEU A 74 -12.14 -5.69 3.61
CA LEU A 74 -12.11 -7.12 3.94
C LEU A 74 -12.00 -7.36 5.46
N HIS A 75 -11.16 -6.59 6.14
CA HIS A 75 -11.02 -6.65 7.60
C HIS A 75 -12.31 -6.23 8.33
N LYS A 76 -12.99 -5.17 7.87
CA LYS A 76 -14.30 -4.78 8.40
C LYS A 76 -15.36 -5.86 8.20
N LEU A 77 -15.36 -6.51 7.04
CA LEU A 77 -16.28 -7.61 6.73
C LEU A 77 -16.07 -8.79 7.67
N LYS A 78 -14.81 -9.17 7.94
CA LYS A 78 -14.45 -10.21 8.91
C LYS A 78 -15.02 -9.90 10.30
N LEU A 79 -14.79 -8.68 10.81
CA LEU A 79 -15.28 -8.24 12.13
C LEU A 79 -16.81 -8.17 12.22
N TRP A 80 -17.51 -7.99 11.10
CA TRP A 80 -18.96 -7.99 11.06
C TRP A 80 -19.51 -9.43 11.11
N LEU A 81 -18.89 -10.37 10.40
CA LEU A 81 -19.21 -11.79 10.46
C LEU A 81 -19.02 -12.39 11.86
N GLU A 82 -17.88 -12.12 12.50
CA GLU A 82 -17.60 -12.60 13.89
C GLU A 82 -18.61 -12.05 14.92
N ARG A 83 -19.20 -10.87 14.68
CA ARG A 83 -20.25 -10.30 15.54
C ARG A 83 -21.63 -10.89 15.30
N LYS A 84 -21.86 -11.54 14.16
CA LYS A 84 -23.14 -12.16 13.80
C LYS A 84 -23.22 -13.63 14.21
N GLU A 85 -22.07 -14.26 14.45
CA GLU A 85 -21.91 -15.62 14.99
C GLU A 85 -21.93 -15.68 16.52
N LYS A 86 -21.77 -14.53 17.19
CA LYS A 86 -22.01 -14.38 18.64
C LYS A 86 -23.45 -13.94 18.89
#